data_AF-A0A914LG34-F1
#
_entry.id   AF-A0A914LG34-F1
#
_cell.length_a   1.000
_cell.length_b   1.000
_cell.length_c   1.000
_cell.angle_alpha   90.00
_cell.angle_beta   90.00
_cell.angle_gamma   90.00
#
_symmetry.space_group_name_H-M   'P 1'
#
loop_
_entity.id
_entity.type
_entity.pdbx_description
1 polymer ?
#
loop_
_entity_poly.entity_id
_entity_poly.type
_entity_poly.pdbx_seq_one_letter_code
_entity_poly.pdbx_strand_id
1 'polypeptide(L)' 'MNIVEDYVAVVFAGGRGNRMLSITEHIPKHLLPIINIPLFWFPLNLLQRNGFQG' A
#
# COMPACT_ATOMS: atom_id res chain seq x y z
N MET A 1 19.68 -19.11 -5.01
CA MET A 1 19.61 -18.29 -3.78
C MET A 1 18.59 -17.20 -4.05
N ASN A 2 17.38 -17.31 -3.49
CA ASN A 2 16.38 -16.25 -3.58
C ASN A 2 16.83 -15.14 -2.63
N ILE A 3 17.37 -14.06 -3.18
CA ILE A 3 17.86 -12.92 -2.39
C ILE A 3 16.77 -12.29 -1.52
N VAL A 4 15.49 -12.52 -1.84
CA VAL A 4 14.34 -11.89 -1.19
C VAL A 4 14.02 -12.48 0.20
N GLU A 5 14.44 -13.72 0.50
CA GLU A 5 14.15 -14.37 1.79
C GLU A 5 14.81 -13.66 2.98
N ASP A 6 15.91 -12.92 2.73
CA ASP A 6 16.66 -12.20 3.75
C ASP A 6 16.17 -10.75 3.95
N TYR A 7 15.16 -10.29 3.21
CA TYR A 7 14.70 -8.90 3.24
C TYR A 7 13.24 -8.75 3.70
N VAL A 8 13.01 -7.76 4.56
CA VAL A 8 11.66 -7.35 4.98
C VAL A 8 11.30 -6.04 4.28
N ALA A 9 10.20 -6.08 3.50
CA ALA A 9 9.62 -4.88 2.93
C ALA A 9 8.67 -4.20 3.92
N VAL A 10 8.78 -2.87 4.04
CA VAL A 10 7.92 -2.06 4.92
C VAL A 10 7.15 -1.04 4.07
N VAL A 11 5.82 -1.10 4.11
CA VAL A 11 4.95 -0.15 3.39
C VAL A 11 4.39 0.89 4.37
N PHE A 12 4.79 2.15 4.21
CA PHE A 12 4.27 3.26 5.01
C PHE A 12 2.88 3.71 4.52
N ALA A 13 1.84 3.14 5.12
CA ALA A 13 0.44 3.49 4.86
C ALA A 13 -0.13 4.39 5.98
N GLY A 14 0.52 5.53 6.28
CA GLY A 14 0.12 6.44 7.37
C GLY A 14 -0.19 7.88 6.95
N GLY A 15 -0.20 8.19 5.66
CA GLY A 15 -0.40 9.57 5.20
C GLY A 15 -1.87 10.00 5.22
N ARG A 16 -2.16 11.19 5.78
CA ARG A 16 -3.53 11.73 5.87
C ARG A 16 -4.17 12.10 4.53
N GLY A 17 -3.41 12.66 3.58
CA GLY A 17 -3.96 13.09 2.29
C GLY A 17 -4.48 14.52 2.22
N ASN A 18 -3.93 15.45 3.02
CA ASN A 18 -4.39 16.85 3.17
C ASN A 18 -4.60 17.68 1.88
N ARG A 19 -4.07 17.27 0.73
CA ARG A 19 -4.30 17.96 -0.57
C ARG A 19 -5.60 17.54 -1.26
N MET A 20 -6.24 16.46 -0.80
CA MET A 20 -7.44 15.86 -1.40
C MET A 20 -8.53 15.67 -0.34
N LEU A 21 -8.69 16.64 0.57
CA LEU A 21 -9.62 16.53 1.70
C LEU A 21 -11.05 16.19 1.26
N SER A 22 -11.51 16.68 0.11
CA SER A 22 -12.82 16.34 -0.48
C SER A 22 -13.09 14.84 -0.60
N ILE A 23 -12.04 14.00 -0.66
CA ILE A 23 -12.14 12.54 -0.73
C ILE A 23 -11.44 11.83 0.42
N THR A 24 -10.57 12.50 1.20
CA THR A 24 -9.83 11.90 2.32
C THR A 24 -10.27 12.35 3.72
N GLU A 25 -11.34 13.12 3.85
CA GLU A 25 -11.79 13.64 5.15
C GLU A 25 -12.18 12.52 6.13
N HIS A 26 -12.87 11.49 5.63
CA HIS A 26 -13.36 10.36 6.43
C HIS A 26 -12.61 9.05 6.17
N ILE A 27 -11.76 9.03 5.15
CA ILE A 27 -11.02 7.83 4.72
C ILE A 27 -9.55 8.22 4.53
N PRO A 28 -8.60 7.60 5.24
CA PRO A 28 -7.17 7.82 5.02
C PRO A 28 -6.78 7.59 3.56
N LYS A 29 -5.82 8.35 3.05
CA LYS A 29 -5.45 8.33 1.61
C LYS A 29 -5.17 6.91 1.07
N HIS A 30 -4.58 6.05 1.88
CA HIS A 30 -4.17 4.69 1.49
C HIS A 30 -5.33 3.70 1.46
N LEU A 31 -6.49 4.04 2.02
CA LEU A 31 -7.72 3.26 1.94
C LEU A 31 -8.68 3.72 0.83
N LEU A 32 -8.35 4.79 0.09
CA LEU A 32 -9.18 5.21 -1.04
C LEU A 32 -9.29 4.06 -2.07
N PRO A 33 -10.50 3.76 -2.56
CA PRO A 33 -10.70 2.68 -3.52
C PRO A 33 -10.36 3.13 -4.95
N ILE A 34 -9.66 2.26 -5.68
CA ILE A 34 -9.54 2.28 -7.13
C ILE A 34 -10.24 1.02 -7.64
N ILE A 35 -11.41 1.18 -8.27
CA ILE A 35 -12.21 0.05 -8.79
C ILE A 35 -12.44 -0.99 -7.68
N ASN A 36 -12.93 -0.53 -6.51
CA ASN A 36 -13.19 -1.34 -5.31
C ASN A 36 -11.95 -2.01 -4.66
N ILE A 37 -10.72 -1.65 -5.08
CA ILE A 37 -9.48 -2.12 -4.46
C ILE A 37 -8.84 -0.95 -3.69
N PRO A 38 -8.53 -1.10 -2.39
CA PRO A 38 -7.92 -0.02 -1.63
C PRO A 38 -6.49 0.27 -2.10
N LEU A 39 -6.10 1.55 -2.12
CA LEU A 39 -4.80 2.00 -2.64
C LEU A 39 -3.58 1.27 -2.05
N PHE A 40 -3.61 0.89 -0.77
CA PHE A 40 -2.48 0.18 -0.13
C PHE A 40 -2.27 -1.24 -0.66
N TRP A 41 -3.27 -1.83 -1.34
CA TRP A 41 -3.15 -3.17 -1.92
C TRP A 41 -2.14 -3.22 -3.05
N PHE A 42 -2.03 -2.18 -3.88
CA PHE A 42 -1.12 -2.14 -5.03
C PHE A 42 0.36 -2.33 -4.66
N PRO A 43 0.94 -1.60 -3.67
CA PRO A 43 2.31 -1.84 -3.26
C PRO A 43 2.50 -3.22 -2.60
N LEU A 44 1.50 -3.75 -1.86
CA LEU A 44 1.58 -5.11 -1.31
C LEU A 44 1.59 -6.18 -2.40
N ASN A 45 0.70 -6.07 -3.39
CA ASN A 45 0.66 -6.98 -4.52
C ASN A 45 1.95 -6.90 -5.35
N LEU A 46 2.54 -5.72 -5.50
CA LEU A 46 3.84 -5.56 -6.14
C LEU A 46 4.91 -6.33 -5.36
N LEU A 47 4.98 -6.18 -4.04
CA LEU A 47 5.94 -6.89 -3.19
C LEU A 47 5.76 -8.41 -3.29
N GLN A 48 4.52 -8.90 -3.16
CA GLN A 48 4.20 -10.32 -3.28
C GLN A 48 4.62 -10.89 -4.65
N ARG A 49 4.36 -10.17 -5.74
CA ARG A 49 4.76 -10.57 -7.10
C ARG A 49 6.28 -10.56 -7.33
N ASN A 50 7.03 -9.85 -6.48
CA ASN A 50 8.50 -9.81 -6.51
C ASN A 50 9.13 -10.75 -5.47
N GLY A 51 8.36 -11.67 -4.89
CA GLY A 51 8.88 -12.72 -4.01
C GLY A 51 9.02 -12.31 -2.54
N PHE A 52 8.53 -11.13 -2.14
CA PHE A 52 8.41 -10.81 -0.72
C PHE A 52 7.23 -11.59 -0.13
N GLN A 53 7.49 -12.27 0.97
CA GLN A 53 6.51 -13.09 1.69
C GLN A 53 6.24 -12.46 3.06
N GLY A 54 5.04 -12.66 3.59
CA GLY A 54 4.60 -12.16 4.89
C GLY A 54 3.81 -13.21 5.65
#